data_AF-A0A1X2GLF4-F1
#
_entry.id   AF-A0A1X2GLF4-F1
#
_cell.length_a   1.000
_cell.length_b   1.000
_cell.length_c   1.000
_cell.angle_alpha   90.00
_cell.angle_beta   90.00
_cell.angle_gamma   90.00
#
_symmetry.space_group_name_H-M   'P 1'
#
loop_
_entity.id
_entity.type
_entity.pdbx_description
1 polymer ?
#
loop_
_entity_poly.entity_id
_entity_poly.type
_entity_poly.pdbx_seq_one_letter_code
_entity_poly.pdbx_strand_id
1 'polypeptide(L)'
;MPPPTPVFIAHCCFKSSNCKRRYNSSQNLRRHLILAHQFEFPERIDKPRMRNNASYLYLAEPSAPLDQAVSIHFGCPVCTDHFSELTSLEAHYTTNHNEHLPGQQSEQGQSRSSTGISSVSVDDNDSNSASYALGRRR
;
A
#
# COMPACT_ATOMS: atom_id res chain seq x y z
N MET A 1 1.75 31.22 3.09
CA MET A 1 1.37 29.79 3.14
C MET A 1 1.46 29.35 4.58
N PRO A 2 0.45 28.62 5.12
CA PRO A 2 0.54 28.09 6.48
C PRO A 2 1.69 27.07 6.57
N PRO A 3 2.34 26.94 7.74
CA PRO A 3 3.36 25.92 7.95
C PRO A 3 2.75 24.52 7.89
N PRO A 4 3.50 23.51 7.41
CA PRO A 4 3.00 22.14 7.35
C PRO A 4 2.80 21.57 8.77
N THR A 5 1.72 20.83 8.95
CA THR A 5 1.36 20.25 10.25
C THR A 5 2.22 19.01 10.52
N PRO A 6 2.90 18.90 11.69
CA PRO A 6 3.59 17.69 12.09
C PRO A 6 2.58 16.58 12.41
N VAL A 7 2.67 15.48 11.68
CA VAL A 7 1.75 14.33 11.79
C VAL A 7 2.53 13.04 12.04
N PHE A 8 2.10 12.30 13.05
CA PHE A 8 2.53 10.92 13.28
C PHE A 8 1.48 9.94 12.75
N ILE A 9 1.91 8.94 11.97
CA ILE A 9 1.01 7.95 11.38
C ILE A 9 0.98 6.71 12.27
N ALA A 10 -0.12 6.56 13.02
CA ALA A 10 -0.41 5.37 13.80
C ALA A 10 -1.09 4.29 12.95
N HIS A 11 -0.80 3.03 13.25
CA HIS A 11 -1.47 1.88 12.64
C HIS A 11 -2.32 1.17 13.70
N CYS A 12 -3.64 1.34 13.64
CA CYS A 12 -4.58 0.77 14.62
C CYS A 12 -5.62 -0.09 13.93
N CYS A 13 -6.08 -1.13 14.62
CA CYS A 13 -7.23 -1.90 14.17
C CYS A 13 -8.52 -1.07 14.28
N PHE A 14 -9.34 -1.09 13.23
CA PHE A 14 -10.57 -0.31 13.09
C PHE A 14 -11.85 -1.15 13.00
N LYS A 15 -11.77 -2.49 12.92
CA LYS A 15 -12.93 -3.33 12.56
C LYS A 15 -13.88 -3.68 13.72
N SER A 16 -13.40 -3.65 14.96
CA SER A 16 -14.22 -4.04 16.11
C SER A 16 -13.92 -3.15 17.29
N SER A 17 -14.97 -2.71 17.99
CA SER A 17 -14.85 -1.90 19.22
C SER A 17 -14.00 -2.59 20.30
N ASN A 18 -13.96 -3.92 20.28
CA ASN A 18 -13.13 -4.77 21.14
C ASN A 18 -11.67 -4.92 20.68
N CYS A 19 -11.35 -4.50 19.46
CA CYS A 19 -10.02 -4.64 18.87
C CYS A 19 -9.42 -3.28 18.55
N LYS A 20 -8.96 -2.58 19.59
CA LYS A 20 -8.25 -1.29 19.50
C LYS A 20 -6.73 -1.46 19.59
N ARG A 21 -6.20 -2.59 19.09
CA ARG A 21 -4.76 -2.86 19.13
C ARG A 21 -4.01 -1.87 18.24
N ARG A 22 -2.92 -1.33 18.78
CA ARG A 22 -1.98 -0.46 18.08
C ARG A 22 -0.79 -1.29 17.61
N TYR A 23 -0.28 -0.95 16.44
CA TYR A 23 0.85 -1.60 15.81
C TYR A 23 1.88 -0.55 15.38
N ASN A 24 3.15 -0.91 15.50
CA ASN A 24 4.25 -0.02 15.10
C ASN A 24 4.48 0.01 13.57
N SER A 25 3.74 -0.80 12.81
CA SER A 25 3.92 -0.92 11.36
C SER A 25 2.63 -1.36 10.68
N SER A 26 2.45 -0.91 9.44
CA SER A 26 1.34 -1.28 8.57
C SER A 26 1.34 -2.77 8.23
N GLN A 27 2.51 -3.42 8.14
CA GLN A 27 2.62 -4.87 7.94
C GLN A 27 2.02 -5.65 9.11
N ASN A 28 2.31 -5.22 10.34
CA ASN A 28 1.77 -5.86 11.55
C ASN A 28 0.26 -5.67 11.67
N LEU A 29 -0.24 -4.48 11.34
CA LEU A 29 -1.68 -4.23 11.26
C LEU A 29 -2.35 -5.15 10.23
N ARG A 30 -1.78 -5.28 9.02
CA ARG A 30 -2.31 -6.17 7.98
C ARG A 30 -2.35 -7.63 8.44
N ARG A 31 -1.25 -8.13 8.98
CA ARG A 31 -1.18 -9.49 9.54
C ARG A 31 -2.24 -9.72 10.60
N HIS A 32 -2.49 -8.73 11.45
CA HIS A 32 -3.55 -8.81 12.44
C HIS A 32 -4.95 -8.84 11.81
N LEU A 33 -5.23 -7.98 10.82
CA LEU A 33 -6.51 -7.97 10.11
C LEU A 33 -6.78 -9.32 9.41
N ILE A 34 -5.75 -9.95 8.84
CA ILE A 34 -5.85 -11.29 8.26
C ILE A 34 -6.18 -12.33 9.35
N LEU A 35 -5.39 -12.39 10.42
CA LEU A 35 -5.50 -13.46 11.42
C LEU A 35 -6.71 -13.33 12.34
N ALA A 36 -7.07 -12.11 12.74
CA ALA A 36 -8.12 -11.86 13.72
C ALA A 36 -9.47 -11.51 13.08
N HIS A 37 -9.44 -10.91 11.89
CA HIS A 37 -10.64 -10.42 11.22
C HIS A 37 -10.89 -11.06 9.85
N GLN A 38 -10.06 -12.03 9.43
CA GLN A 38 -10.21 -12.77 8.17
C GLN A 38 -10.24 -11.88 6.93
N PHE A 39 -9.50 -10.77 6.95
CA PHE A 39 -9.34 -9.92 5.77
C PHE A 39 -8.48 -10.62 4.72
N GLU A 40 -8.79 -10.41 3.46
CA GLU A 40 -7.98 -10.87 2.34
C GLU A 40 -7.17 -9.70 1.77
N PHE A 41 -5.85 -9.79 1.81
CA PHE A 41 -4.96 -8.82 1.17
C PHE A 41 -4.17 -9.49 0.05
N PRO A 42 -3.86 -8.79 -1.04
CA PRO A 42 -3.00 -9.31 -2.08
C PRO A 42 -1.57 -9.50 -1.53
N GLU A 43 -0.86 -10.48 -2.09
CA GLU A 43 0.49 -10.86 -1.67
C GLU A 43 1.48 -9.68 -1.76
N ARG A 44 1.27 -8.79 -2.73
CA ARG A 44 2.02 -7.54 -2.89
C ARG A 44 1.08 -6.35 -2.90
N ILE A 45 1.34 -5.42 -1.98
CA ILE A 45 0.74 -4.08 -1.99
C ILE A 45 1.87 -3.12 -2.29
N ASP A 46 1.92 -2.60 -3.52
CA ASP A 46 2.82 -1.53 -3.90
C ASP A 46 2.26 -0.19 -3.42
N LYS A 47 2.41 0.04 -2.11
CA LYS A 47 2.06 1.31 -1.49
C LYS A 47 3.22 2.31 -1.68
N PRO A 48 2.98 3.48 -2.28
CA PRO A 48 3.97 4.56 -2.33
C PRO A 48 4.44 4.94 -0.92
N ARG A 49 5.74 5.23 -0.78
CA ARG A 49 6.26 5.77 0.47
C ARG A 49 5.72 7.17 0.68
N MET A 50 5.07 7.42 1.83
CA MET A 50 4.65 8.76 2.23
C MET A 50 5.88 9.66 2.39
N ARG A 51 5.85 10.82 1.75
CA ARG A 51 6.90 11.84 1.81
C ARG A 51 6.31 13.14 2.32
N ASN A 52 7.12 13.90 3.05
CA ASN A 52 6.75 15.23 3.52
C ASN A 52 6.28 16.09 2.35
N ASN A 53 5.22 16.84 2.56
CA ASN A 53 4.65 17.73 1.56
C ASN A 53 4.32 19.10 2.18
N ALA A 54 3.75 20.00 1.37
CA ALA A 54 3.43 21.36 1.82
C ALA A 54 2.37 21.42 2.95
N SER A 55 1.58 20.35 3.12
CA SER A 55 0.51 20.26 4.12
C SER A 55 0.94 19.51 5.38
N TYR A 56 1.78 18.48 5.25
CA TYR A 56 2.11 17.55 6.32
C TYR A 56 3.61 17.22 6.40
N LEU A 57 4.13 17.25 7.63
CA LEU A 57 5.45 16.73 8.00
C LEU A 57 5.26 15.38 8.69
N TYR A 58 5.67 14.29 8.04
CA TYR A 58 5.53 12.95 8.61
C TYR A 58 6.67 12.65 9.57
N LEU A 59 6.31 12.45 10.83
CA LEU A 59 7.25 12.13 11.91
C LEU A 59 7.32 10.62 12.14
N ALA A 60 8.52 10.14 12.46
CA ALA A 60 8.76 8.73 12.79
C ALA A 60 8.32 8.38 14.21
N GLU A 61 8.24 9.36 15.10
CA GLU A 61 7.83 9.17 16.50
C GLU A 61 6.79 10.22 16.91
N PRO A 62 5.83 9.84 17.78
CA PRO A 62 4.82 10.75 18.29
C PRO A 62 5.35 11.70 19.37
N SER A 63 6.56 11.45 19.88
CA SER A 63 7.22 12.29 20.87
C SER A 63 7.87 13.50 20.20
N ALA A 64 7.24 14.66 20.32
CA ALA A 64 7.90 15.93 20.05
C ALA A 64 8.86 16.31 21.21
N PRO A 65 9.89 17.11 20.93
CA PRO A 65 10.52 17.91 21.97
C PRO A 65 9.47 18.90 22.49
N LEU A 66 9.06 18.70 23.74
CA LEU A 66 8.23 19.48 24.70
C LEU A 66 7.20 20.55 24.26
N ASP A 67 7.33 21.20 23.10
CA ASP A 67 6.53 22.38 22.68
C ASP A 67 5.81 22.21 21.32
N GLN A 68 5.99 21.10 20.61
CA GLN A 68 5.35 20.91 19.31
C GLN A 68 4.18 19.91 19.37
N ALA A 69 2.96 20.41 19.14
CA ALA A 69 1.77 19.58 19.06
C ALA A 69 1.82 18.68 17.82
N VAL A 70 2.18 17.40 17.99
CA VAL A 70 2.14 16.39 16.93
C VAL A 70 0.73 15.84 16.83
N SER A 71 0.11 15.98 15.65
CA SER A 71 -1.20 15.38 15.39
C SER A 71 -1.05 13.90 15.06
N ILE A 72 -1.75 13.03 15.77
CA ILE A 72 -1.75 11.58 15.50
C ILE A 72 -2.86 11.29 14.49
N HIS A 73 -2.48 10.79 13.31
CA HIS A 73 -3.42 10.32 12.30
C HIS A 73 -3.32 8.79 12.16
N PHE A 74 -4.39 8.15 11.73
CA PHE A 74 -4.47 6.72 11.46
C PHE A 74 -4.26 6.46 9.97
N GLY A 75 -3.20 5.75 9.64
CA GLY A 75 -2.84 5.46 8.25
C GLY A 75 -3.52 4.21 7.70
N CYS A 76 -4.03 4.30 6.48
CA CYS A 76 -4.56 3.15 5.75
C CYS A 76 -3.45 2.11 5.47
N PRO A 77 -3.72 0.81 5.70
CA PRO A 77 -2.74 -0.24 5.41
C PRO A 77 -2.56 -0.51 3.91
N VAL A 78 -3.47 -0.06 3.04
CA VAL A 78 -3.49 -0.35 1.60
C VAL A 78 -3.02 0.86 0.77
N CYS A 79 -3.57 2.05 1.02
CA CYS A 79 -3.23 3.28 0.31
C CYS A 79 -2.39 4.26 1.16
N THR A 80 -2.04 5.42 0.61
CA THR A 80 -1.30 6.51 1.30
C THR A 80 -2.19 7.43 2.15
N ASP A 81 -3.50 7.20 2.18
CA ASP A 81 -4.42 8.04 2.93
C ASP A 81 -4.33 7.79 4.44
N HIS A 82 -4.64 8.85 5.18
CA HIS A 82 -4.57 8.89 6.63
C HIS A 82 -5.61 9.86 7.17
N PHE A 83 -6.16 9.55 8.34
CA PHE A 83 -7.30 10.26 8.91
C PHE A 83 -7.07 10.57 10.39
N SER A 84 -7.59 11.69 10.90
CA SER A 84 -7.51 12.03 12.32
C SER A 84 -8.34 11.11 13.21
N GLU A 85 -9.37 10.47 12.65
CA GLU A 85 -10.31 9.61 13.37
C GLU A 85 -10.34 8.18 12.83
N LEU A 86 -10.53 7.22 13.74
CA LEU A 86 -10.61 5.80 13.39
C LEU A 86 -11.89 5.47 12.61
N THR A 87 -13.00 6.14 12.93
CA THR A 87 -14.29 6.04 12.22
C THR A 87 -14.17 6.47 10.76
N SER A 88 -13.42 7.54 10.50
CA SER A 88 -13.12 8.01 9.15
C SER A 88 -12.26 7.01 8.37
N LEU A 89 -11.26 6.41 9.03
CA LEU A 89 -10.46 5.34 8.43
C LEU A 89 -11.30 4.10 8.11
N GLU A 90 -12.19 3.68 9.01
CA GLU A 90 -13.10 2.56 8.80
C GLU A 90 -14.01 2.83 7.60
N ALA A 91 -14.64 4.00 7.54
CA ALA A 91 -15.51 4.40 6.43
C ALA A 91 -14.73 4.49 5.11
N HIS A 92 -13.51 5.02 5.11
CA HIS A 92 -12.65 5.02 3.93
C HIS A 92 -12.35 3.59 3.47
N TYR A 93 -12.02 2.69 4.40
CA TYR A 93 -11.69 1.31 4.08
C TYR A 93 -12.90 0.54 3.52
N THR A 94 -14.09 0.72 4.10
CA THR A 94 -15.31 0.05 3.62
C THR A 94 -15.82 0.59 2.28
N THR A 95 -15.43 1.80 1.89
CA THR A 95 -15.84 2.41 0.61
C THR A 95 -14.82 2.20 -0.50
N ASN A 96 -13.52 2.29 -0.20
CA ASN A 96 -12.44 2.23 -1.18
C ASN A 96 -11.71 0.89 -1.23
N HIS A 97 -11.81 0.08 -0.17
CA HIS A 97 -11.11 -1.20 -0.03
C HIS A 97 -12.06 -2.33 0.42
N ASN A 98 -13.32 -2.27 -0.03
CA ASN A 98 -14.33 -3.29 0.30
C ASN A 98 -13.94 -4.69 -0.18
N GLU A 99 -13.14 -4.78 -1.24
CA GLU A 99 -12.62 -6.01 -1.83
C GLU A 99 -11.80 -6.86 -0.83
N HIS A 100 -11.24 -6.24 0.20
CA HIS A 100 -10.43 -6.92 1.21
C HIS A 100 -11.23 -7.35 2.45
N LEU A 101 -12.53 -7.06 2.50
CA LEU A 101 -13.38 -7.43 3.62
C LEU A 101 -13.82 -8.90 3.54
N PRO A 102 -13.87 -9.61 4.68
CA PRO A 102 -14.37 -10.99 4.72
C PRO A 102 -15.81 -11.06 4.19
N GLY A 103 -16.04 -11.92 3.18
CA GLY A 103 -17.38 -12.17 2.63
C GLY A 103 -17.79 -11.32 1.43
N GLN A 104 -16.88 -10.50 0.86
CA GLN A 104 -17.11 -9.75 -0.38
C GLN A 104 -16.34 -10.37 -1.57
N GLN A 105 -16.40 -11.70 -1.74
CA GLN A 105 -16.03 -12.30 -3.02
C GLN A 105 -17.21 -12.14 -3.98
N SER A 106 -17.30 -11.00 -4.66
CA SER A 106 -18.00 -10.87 -5.95
C SER A 106 -17.75 -9.49 -6.58
N GLU A 107 -17.09 -9.51 -7.74
CA GLU A 107 -17.25 -8.53 -8.83
C GLU A 107 -16.59 -7.16 -8.70
N GLN A 108 -15.25 -7.09 -8.70
CA GLN A 108 -14.57 -6.01 -9.42
C GLN A 108 -13.17 -6.43 -9.88
N GLY A 109 -13.16 -7.23 -10.94
CA GLY A 109 -11.98 -7.41 -11.75
C GLY A 109 -11.64 -6.13 -12.52
N GLN A 110 -10.33 -5.86 -12.59
CA GLN A 110 -9.65 -5.05 -13.59
C GLN A 110 -9.77 -3.52 -13.44
N SER A 111 -8.78 -2.94 -12.78
CA SER A 111 -8.14 -1.72 -13.29
C SER A 111 -6.69 -2.02 -13.57
N ARG A 112 -6.47 -2.52 -14.79
CA ARG A 112 -5.15 -2.66 -15.42
C ARG A 112 -4.59 -1.25 -15.65
N SER A 113 -3.65 -0.81 -14.82
CA SER A 113 -2.72 0.25 -15.21
C SER A 113 -1.56 -0.39 -15.98
N SER A 114 -1.87 -0.83 -17.21
CA SER A 114 -0.88 -1.24 -18.20
C SER A 114 -0.57 -0.04 -19.09
N THR A 115 0.29 0.85 -18.63
CA THR A 115 0.83 1.93 -19.46
C THR A 115 2.22 1.52 -19.92
N GLY A 116 2.38 1.32 -21.24
CA GLY A 116 3.71 1.16 -21.85
C GLY A 116 3.80 0.17 -23.00
N ILE A 117 2.84 0.17 -23.92
CA ILE A 117 3.15 -0.25 -25.29
C ILE A 117 4.21 0.69 -25.87
N SER A 118 5.39 0.17 -26.16
CA SER A 118 6.33 0.78 -27.11
C SER A 118 6.64 -0.28 -28.16
N SER A 119 5.75 -0.38 -29.12
CA SER A 119 5.96 -1.08 -30.38
C SER A 119 6.95 -0.24 -31.19
N VAL A 120 8.23 -0.58 -31.13
CA VAL A 120 9.19 -0.14 -32.15
C VAL A 120 9.36 -1.29 -33.13
N SER A 121 8.70 -1.15 -34.27
CA SER A 121 8.98 -1.91 -35.48
C SER A 121 10.23 -1.32 -36.10
N VAL A 122 11.33 -2.06 -36.11
CA VAL A 122 12.40 -1.88 -37.08
C VAL A 122 12.78 -3.25 -37.60
N ASP A 123 12.53 -3.40 -38.89
CA ASP A 123 12.93 -4.50 -39.75
C ASP A 123 14.46 -4.54 -39.85
N ASP A 124 15.08 -5.71 -39.68
CA ASP A 124 16.36 -5.99 -40.34
C ASP A 124 16.46 -7.49 -40.64
N ASN A 125 16.46 -7.74 -41.94
CA ASN A 125 16.73 -8.99 -42.61
C ASN A 125 18.24 -9.18 -42.73
N ASP A 126 18.81 -10.24 -42.16
CA ASP A 126 20.04 -10.81 -42.70
C ASP A 126 20.06 -12.34 -42.58
N SER A 127 20.17 -12.95 -43.74
CA SER A 127 20.32 -14.38 -43.95
C SER A 127 21.80 -14.72 -43.89
N ASN A 128 22.24 -15.60 -42.98
CA ASN A 128 23.26 -16.57 -43.38
C ASN A 128 23.29 -17.85 -42.54
N SER A 129 23.25 -18.94 -43.28
CA SER A 129 23.44 -20.34 -42.92
C SER A 129 24.83 -20.66 -42.36
N ALA A 130 24.91 -21.52 -41.33
CA ALA A 130 25.96 -22.53 -41.21
C ALA A 130 25.55 -23.62 -40.20
N SER A 131 25.55 -24.85 -40.67
CA SER A 131 25.08 -26.06 -40.01
C SER A 131 26.25 -27.01 -39.79
N TYR A 132 26.66 -27.29 -38.54
CA TYR A 132 27.50 -28.45 -38.16
C TYR A 132 27.20 -28.78 -36.68
N ALA A 133 26.48 -29.86 -36.36
CA ALA A 133 26.96 -31.23 -36.13
C ALA A 133 27.56 -31.49 -34.72
N LEU A 134 26.82 -32.31 -33.95
CA LEU A 134 27.25 -33.40 -33.05
C LEU A 134 28.52 -33.23 -32.18
N GLY A 135 28.37 -33.43 -30.87
CA GLY A 135 29.53 -33.74 -30.02
C GLY A 135 29.24 -33.97 -28.53
N ARG A 136 29.15 -35.25 -28.14
CA ARG A 136 29.11 -35.74 -26.75
C ARG A 136 30.43 -35.50 -25.99
N ARG A 137 30.33 -35.68 -24.65
CA ARG A 137 31.37 -35.96 -23.63
C ARG A 137 31.82 -34.70 -22.87
N ARG A 138 31.94 -34.71 -21.55
CA ARG A 138 32.14 -35.81 -20.60
C ARG A 138 31.59 -35.44 -19.23
#